data_AF-A0A3S8ZC52-F1
#
_entry.id   AF-A0A3S8ZC52-F1
#
_cell.length_a   1.000
_cell.length_b   1.000
_cell.length_c   1.000
_cell.angle_alpha   90.00
_cell.angle_beta   90.00
_cell.angle_gamma   90.00
#
_symmetry.space_group_name_H-M   'P 1'
#
loop_
_entity.id
_entity.type
_entity.pdbx_description
1 polymer ?
#
loop_
_entity_poly.entity_id
_entity_poly.type
_entity_poly.pdbx_seq_one_letter_code
_entity_poly.pdbx_strand_id
1 'polypeptide(L)'
;MAPGTATATAGSSNVQEGEALFEANCATCHGVDGAGTDIAPSLTGVGAASVHFQMITGRMPMANNSPQAEVKPAQFSEEQIMDVAAYVATLGPGPAIPTQDMVDPAGGDPASGMELFRTNCSMCHNAVGAGGALSEGKVAPSLMDSTPVEIYEAMVTGPQSMPVFNDANITPQGKQDIIAYIDHQQNAESVGGNNLGSVGPVVEGLWIWIIGIGGLCLIAVWIGAKKS
;
A
#
# COMPACT_ATOMS: atom_id res chain seq x y z
N MET A 1 -7.53 -17.06 11.19
CA MET A 1 -6.26 -16.93 11.94
C MET A 1 -6.22 -15.49 12.44
N ALA A 2 -6.12 -15.29 13.76
CA ALA A 2 -6.16 -13.96 14.36
C ALA A 2 -4.88 -13.16 14.00
N PRO A 3 -4.96 -11.85 13.75
CA PRO A 3 -3.77 -11.03 13.58
C PRO A 3 -3.08 -10.88 14.94
N GLY A 4 -1.81 -11.26 14.99
CA GLY A 4 -0.96 -11.05 16.15
C GLY A 4 -0.70 -9.56 16.30
N THR A 5 -1.03 -9.01 17.46
CA THR A 5 -0.59 -7.69 17.91
C THR A 5 0.93 -7.68 18.02
N ALA A 6 1.62 -7.22 16.97
CA ALA A 6 3.03 -6.88 17.04
C ALA A 6 3.14 -5.58 17.84
N THR A 7 3.49 -5.71 19.12
CA THR A 7 3.99 -4.59 19.91
C THR A 7 5.30 -4.15 19.28
N ALA A 8 5.28 -3.02 18.56
CA ALA A 8 6.48 -2.35 18.06
C ALA A 8 7.37 -2.00 19.26
N THR A 9 8.30 -2.90 19.58
CA THR A 9 9.42 -2.57 20.44
C THR A 9 10.26 -1.62 19.63
N ALA A 10 10.42 -0.39 20.11
CA ALA A 10 11.42 0.55 19.60
C ALA A 10 12.81 -0.03 19.87
N GLY A 11 13.21 -1.02 19.08
CA GLY A 11 14.57 -1.52 19.01
C GLY A 11 15.41 -0.41 18.41
N SER A 12 16.45 0.01 19.12
CA SER A 12 17.46 0.91 18.58
C SER A 12 18.04 0.27 17.33
N SER A 13 17.85 0.89 16.17
CA SER A 13 18.44 0.40 14.93
C SER A 13 19.97 0.40 15.03
N ASN A 14 20.59 -0.66 14.52
CA ASN A 14 22.03 -0.87 14.48
C ASN A 14 22.55 -0.67 13.06
N VAL A 15 23.17 0.49 12.82
CA VAL A 15 23.75 0.85 11.52
C VAL A 15 24.79 -0.16 11.04
N GLN A 16 25.58 -0.76 11.94
CA GLN A 16 26.62 -1.72 11.55
C GLN A 16 26.02 -3.06 11.10
N GLU A 17 24.95 -3.51 11.77
CA GLU A 17 24.20 -4.70 11.32
C GLU A 17 23.49 -4.42 9.99
N GLY A 18 22.91 -3.22 9.86
CA GLY A 18 22.29 -2.76 8.61
C GLY A 18 23.26 -2.73 7.43
N GLU A 19 24.49 -2.26 7.65
CA GLU A 19 25.57 -2.28 6.65
C GLU A 19 25.92 -3.71 6.25
N ALA A 20 26.12 -4.61 7.20
CA ALA A 20 26.42 -6.02 6.91
C ALA A 20 25.30 -6.72 6.13
N LEU A 21 24.04 -6.46 6.49
CA LEU A 21 22.86 -6.96 5.76
C LEU A 21 22.79 -6.37 4.35
N PHE A 22 23.09 -5.08 4.20
CA PHE A 22 23.11 -4.40 2.90
C PHE A 22 24.19 -4.96 1.98
N GLU A 23 25.42 -5.13 2.46
CA GLU A 23 26.53 -5.71 1.71
C GLU A 23 26.20 -7.14 1.24
N ALA A 24 25.59 -7.94 2.12
CA ALA A 24 25.27 -9.34 1.83
C ALA A 24 24.11 -9.52 0.83
N ASN A 25 23.13 -8.61 0.83
CA ASN A 25 21.85 -8.84 0.12
C ASN A 25 21.50 -7.80 -0.96
N CYS A 26 22.04 -6.58 -0.88
CA CYS A 26 21.59 -5.44 -1.69
C CYS A 26 22.69 -4.88 -2.58
N ALA A 27 23.95 -4.92 -2.13
CA ALA A 27 25.10 -4.29 -2.80
C ALA A 27 25.37 -4.82 -4.22
N THR A 28 24.97 -6.06 -4.53
CA THR A 28 25.12 -6.61 -5.88
C THR A 28 24.36 -5.81 -6.93
N CYS A 29 23.18 -5.29 -6.57
CA CYS A 29 22.34 -4.51 -7.48
C CYS A 29 22.51 -2.99 -7.25
N HIS A 30 22.59 -2.56 -5.99
CA HIS A 30 22.64 -1.14 -5.64
C HIS A 30 24.06 -0.58 -5.47
N GLY A 31 25.10 -1.40 -5.70
CA GLY A 31 26.50 -1.03 -5.47
C GLY A 31 26.89 -1.13 -4.00
N VAL A 32 28.19 -1.33 -3.74
CA VAL A 32 28.73 -1.50 -2.38
C VAL A 32 28.44 -0.29 -1.48
N ASP A 33 28.50 0.93 -2.04
CA ASP A 33 28.23 2.17 -1.32
C ASP A 33 26.78 2.67 -1.51
N GLY A 34 25.88 1.86 -2.07
CA GLY A 34 24.50 2.27 -2.41
C GLY A 34 24.41 3.31 -3.54
N ALA A 35 25.49 3.54 -4.28
CA ALA A 35 25.57 4.53 -5.36
C ALA A 35 24.71 4.18 -6.60
N GLY A 36 24.15 2.97 -6.66
CA GLY A 36 23.43 2.44 -7.80
C GLY A 36 24.36 1.81 -8.83
N THR A 37 23.75 1.03 -9.74
CA THR A 37 24.41 0.43 -10.90
C THR A 37 23.48 0.53 -12.11
N ASP A 38 23.88 -0.05 -13.25
CA ASP A 38 22.98 -0.20 -14.40
C ASP A 38 21.80 -1.17 -14.11
N ILE A 39 21.87 -1.94 -13.03
CA ILE A 39 20.83 -2.92 -12.64
C ILE A 39 19.77 -2.27 -11.74
N ALA A 40 20.19 -1.44 -10.78
CA ALA A 40 19.29 -0.84 -9.81
C ALA A 40 19.72 0.59 -9.44
N PRO A 41 18.77 1.48 -9.12
CA PRO A 41 19.05 2.89 -8.90
C PRO A 41 19.89 3.11 -7.63
N SER A 42 20.44 4.32 -7.51
CA SER A 42 21.06 4.79 -6.28
C SER A 42 20.05 4.80 -5.13
N LEU A 43 20.55 4.46 -3.93
CA LEU A 43 19.81 4.57 -2.67
C LEU A 43 20.19 5.84 -1.89
N THR A 44 21.12 6.64 -2.40
CA THR A 44 21.47 7.92 -1.80
C THR A 44 20.25 8.85 -1.78
N GLY A 45 19.81 9.25 -0.59
CA GLY A 45 18.72 10.21 -0.40
C GLY A 45 17.30 9.66 -0.55
N VAL A 46 17.13 8.34 -0.74
CA VAL A 46 15.78 7.73 -0.78
C VAL A 46 15.09 7.74 0.59
N GLY A 47 15.87 7.81 1.67
CA GLY A 47 15.40 7.88 3.06
C GLY A 47 15.02 6.53 3.67
N ALA A 48 14.99 6.49 5.01
CA ALA A 48 14.65 5.30 5.78
C ALA A 48 13.22 4.81 5.50
N ALA A 49 12.26 5.72 5.32
CA ALA A 49 10.87 5.36 5.04
C ALA A 49 10.71 4.60 3.71
N SER A 50 11.52 4.93 2.69
CA SER A 50 11.47 4.23 1.40
C SER A 50 11.99 2.81 1.54
N VAL A 51 13.08 2.61 2.29
CA VAL A 51 13.65 1.28 2.55
C VAL A 51 12.67 0.45 3.37
N HIS A 52 12.15 1.00 4.47
CA HIS A 52 11.18 0.32 5.32
C HIS A 52 9.96 -0.10 4.50
N PHE A 53 9.31 0.83 3.78
CA PHE A 53 8.15 0.53 2.94
C PHE A 53 8.43 -0.58 1.91
N GLN A 54 9.54 -0.49 1.16
CA GLN A 54 9.83 -1.46 0.11
C GLN A 54 10.13 -2.85 0.68
N MET A 55 10.80 -2.95 1.83
CA MET A 55 11.16 -4.23 2.44
C MET A 55 10.03 -4.85 3.27
N ILE A 56 9.30 -4.05 4.05
CA ILE A 56 8.21 -4.54 4.91
C ILE A 56 7.04 -5.07 4.07
N THR A 57 6.78 -4.43 2.93
CA THR A 57 5.79 -4.91 1.95
C THR A 57 6.33 -6.02 1.05
N GLY A 58 7.59 -6.42 1.25
CA GLY A 58 8.30 -7.46 0.51
C GLY A 58 8.57 -7.16 -0.97
N ARG A 59 8.31 -5.94 -1.43
CA ARG A 59 8.61 -5.52 -2.82
C ARG A 59 10.09 -5.62 -3.12
N MET A 60 10.92 -5.21 -2.16
CA MET A 60 12.37 -5.38 -2.16
C MET A 60 12.79 -6.46 -1.16
N PRO A 61 13.76 -7.33 -1.53
CA PRO A 61 14.41 -7.43 -2.83
C PRO A 61 13.46 -7.89 -3.96
N MET A 62 13.60 -7.33 -5.16
CA MET A 62 12.78 -7.73 -6.32
C MET A 62 13.08 -9.18 -6.72
N ALA A 63 12.03 -9.92 -7.12
CA ALA A 63 12.18 -11.33 -7.50
C ALA A 63 12.52 -11.51 -9.00
N ASN A 64 12.18 -10.54 -9.82
CA ASN A 64 12.37 -10.54 -11.27
C ASN A 64 12.31 -9.09 -11.80
N ASN A 65 12.51 -8.93 -13.11
CA ASN A 65 12.46 -7.63 -13.80
C ASN A 65 11.03 -7.28 -14.26
N SER A 66 10.02 -7.47 -13.40
CA SER A 66 8.63 -7.08 -13.68
C SER A 66 8.50 -5.56 -13.88
N PRO A 67 7.55 -5.07 -14.70
CA PRO A 67 7.26 -3.63 -14.82
C PRO A 67 6.96 -2.95 -13.48
N GLN A 68 6.57 -3.73 -12.48
CA GLN A 68 6.25 -3.28 -11.14
C GLN A 68 6.73 -4.31 -10.10
N ALA A 69 7.35 -3.86 -9.00
CA ALA A 69 7.67 -4.77 -7.90
C ALA A 69 6.38 -5.19 -7.19
N GLU A 70 6.12 -6.51 -7.20
CA GLU A 70 4.96 -7.13 -6.59
C GLU A 70 5.10 -7.21 -5.06
N VAL A 71 3.97 -7.13 -4.37
CA VAL A 71 3.89 -7.39 -2.93
C VAL A 71 4.13 -8.87 -2.68
N LYS A 72 5.00 -9.17 -1.73
CA LYS A 72 5.38 -10.54 -1.33
C LYS A 72 5.53 -10.56 0.20
N PRO A 73 5.56 -11.75 0.83
CA PRO A 73 6.00 -11.83 2.21
C PRO A 73 7.39 -11.20 2.38
N ALA A 74 7.56 -10.39 3.43
CA ALA A 74 8.84 -9.79 3.77
C ALA A 74 9.90 -10.89 3.96
N GLN A 75 11.09 -10.68 3.39
CA GLN A 75 12.19 -11.64 3.48
C GLN A 75 13.05 -11.44 4.75
N PHE A 76 12.92 -10.27 5.38
CA PHE A 76 13.67 -9.85 6.55
C PHE A 76 12.71 -9.59 7.71
N SER A 77 13.19 -9.74 8.94
CA SER A 77 12.43 -9.30 10.11
C SER A 77 12.31 -7.78 10.15
N GLU A 78 11.31 -7.26 10.85
CA GLU A 78 11.14 -5.81 11.04
C GLU A 78 12.40 -5.17 11.64
N GLU A 79 13.05 -5.82 12.61
CA GLU A 79 14.32 -5.37 13.19
C GLU A 79 15.44 -5.24 12.13
N GLN A 80 15.61 -6.27 11.29
CA GLN A 80 16.59 -6.24 10.20
C GLN A 80 16.27 -5.15 9.16
N ILE A 81 14.98 -4.93 8.88
CA ILE A 81 14.54 -3.87 7.98
C ILE A 81 14.88 -2.49 8.56
N MET A 82 14.64 -2.29 9.86
CA MET A 82 14.99 -1.05 10.56
C MET A 82 16.50 -0.79 10.56
N ASP A 83 17.32 -1.83 10.73
CA ASP A 83 18.79 -1.74 10.66
C ASP A 83 19.25 -1.32 9.25
N VAL A 84 18.75 -1.98 8.21
CA VAL A 84 19.08 -1.62 6.81
C VAL A 84 18.58 -0.21 6.47
N ALA A 85 17.38 0.17 6.90
CA ALA A 85 16.84 1.51 6.70
C ALA A 85 17.69 2.58 7.40
N ALA A 86 18.19 2.30 8.61
CA ALA A 86 19.09 3.18 9.34
C ALA A 86 20.44 3.33 8.64
N TYR A 87 21.01 2.25 8.12
CA TYR A 87 22.23 2.31 7.31
C TYR A 87 22.04 3.17 6.06
N VAL A 88 20.99 2.92 5.26
CA VAL A 88 20.74 3.68 4.03
C VAL A 88 20.49 5.17 4.33
N ALA A 89 19.89 5.51 5.47
CA ALA A 89 19.73 6.90 5.90
C ALA A 89 21.06 7.61 6.18
N THR A 90 22.15 6.88 6.43
CA THR A 90 23.50 7.48 6.55
C THR A 90 24.09 7.90 5.20
N LEU A 91 23.62 7.30 4.10
CA LEU A 91 24.13 7.57 2.74
C LEU A 91 23.67 8.92 2.21
N GLY A 92 22.58 9.49 2.74
CA GLY A 92 22.10 10.84 2.38
C GLY A 92 20.76 11.20 3.01
N PRO A 93 20.39 12.50 3.00
CA PRO A 93 19.13 12.97 3.57
C PRO A 93 17.93 12.47 2.75
N GLY A 94 16.92 11.95 3.44
CA GLY A 94 15.65 11.52 2.83
C GLY A 94 14.55 11.40 3.88
N PRO A 95 13.33 11.01 3.47
CA PRO A 95 12.20 10.85 4.38
C PRO A 95 12.50 9.84 5.51
N ALA A 96 12.23 10.26 6.74
CA ALA A 96 12.32 9.38 7.92
C ALA A 96 11.05 8.54 8.07
N ILE A 97 11.19 7.38 8.72
CA ILE A 97 10.06 6.55 9.12
C ILE A 97 9.17 7.36 10.08
N PRO A 98 7.84 7.39 9.88
CA PRO A 98 6.95 8.21 10.70
C PRO A 98 6.89 7.71 12.14
N THR A 99 6.61 8.62 13.08
CA THR A 99 6.33 8.23 14.47
C THR A 99 4.91 7.65 14.59
N GLN A 100 4.66 6.90 15.66
CA GLN A 100 3.33 6.32 15.91
C GLN A 100 2.23 7.39 16.00
N ASP A 101 2.52 8.54 16.60
CA ASP A 101 1.56 9.64 16.71
C ASP A 101 1.16 10.23 15.34
N MET A 102 2.05 10.16 14.34
CA MET A 102 1.78 10.68 12.98
C MET A 102 0.88 9.76 12.15
N VAL A 103 0.75 8.49 12.57
CA VAL A 103 0.01 7.47 11.83
C VAL A 103 -1.19 6.94 12.60
N ASP A 104 -1.40 7.37 13.85
CA ASP A 104 -2.58 6.98 14.62
C ASP A 104 -3.87 7.49 13.94
N PRO A 105 -4.76 6.61 13.46
CA PRO A 105 -6.02 7.01 12.84
C PRO A 105 -6.90 7.84 13.77
N ALA A 106 -6.80 7.64 15.09
CA ALA A 106 -7.60 8.36 16.07
C ALA A 106 -7.26 9.86 16.17
N GLY A 107 -6.08 10.25 15.67
CA GLY A 107 -5.65 11.66 15.61
C GLY A 107 -6.08 12.39 14.33
N GLY A 108 -6.71 11.71 13.36
CA GLY A 108 -7.15 12.30 12.10
C GLY A 108 -8.68 12.50 11.99
N ASP A 109 -9.10 13.34 11.06
CA ASP A 109 -10.51 13.51 10.67
C ASP A 109 -10.82 12.74 9.37
N PRO A 110 -11.60 11.63 9.41
CA PRO A 110 -11.97 10.87 8.21
C PRO A 110 -12.70 11.69 7.14
N ALA A 111 -13.44 12.75 7.51
CA ALA A 111 -14.14 13.59 6.55
C ALA A 111 -13.17 14.45 5.74
N SER A 112 -12.21 15.09 6.40
CA SER A 112 -11.10 15.80 5.74
C SER A 112 -10.22 14.84 4.95
N GLY A 113 -9.95 13.66 5.49
CA GLY A 113 -9.23 12.58 4.83
C GLY A 113 -9.88 12.15 3.51
N MET A 114 -11.21 12.01 3.51
CA MET A 114 -11.98 11.67 2.30
C MET A 114 -11.84 12.75 1.23
N GLU A 115 -11.90 14.03 1.60
CA GLU A 115 -11.73 15.14 0.64
C GLU A 115 -10.34 15.11 0.00
N LEU A 116 -9.30 14.95 0.82
CA LEU A 116 -7.93 14.83 0.35
C LEU A 116 -7.74 13.59 -0.53
N PHE A 117 -8.25 12.44 -0.11
CA PHE A 117 -8.13 11.18 -0.84
C PHE A 117 -8.84 11.23 -2.20
N ARG A 118 -10.05 11.79 -2.26
CA ARG A 118 -10.81 11.93 -3.52
C ARG A 118 -10.13 12.87 -4.52
N THR A 119 -9.40 13.86 -4.02
CA THR A 119 -8.73 14.85 -4.87
C THR A 119 -7.37 14.36 -5.36
N ASN A 120 -6.67 13.53 -4.57
CA ASN A 120 -5.27 13.18 -4.82
C ASN A 120 -5.03 11.69 -5.13
N CYS A 121 -5.87 10.78 -4.66
CA CYS A 121 -5.57 9.35 -4.62
C CYS A 121 -6.58 8.50 -5.42
N SER A 122 -7.87 8.87 -5.41
CA SER A 122 -8.93 8.02 -5.96
C SER A 122 -8.87 7.82 -7.46
N MET A 123 -8.15 8.68 -8.19
CA MET A 123 -7.89 8.52 -9.62
C MET A 123 -7.12 7.23 -9.93
N CYS A 124 -6.32 6.75 -8.98
CA CYS A 124 -5.56 5.52 -9.12
C CYS A 124 -6.09 4.41 -8.21
N HIS A 125 -6.36 4.72 -6.94
CA HIS A 125 -6.71 3.71 -5.92
C HIS A 125 -8.21 3.43 -5.80
N ASN A 126 -9.05 3.92 -6.73
CA ASN A 126 -10.52 3.91 -6.62
C ASN A 126 -11.02 4.81 -5.48
N ALA A 127 -12.29 5.23 -5.52
CA ALA A 127 -12.91 6.10 -4.51
C ALA A 127 -12.85 5.52 -3.09
N VAL A 128 -12.91 4.19 -2.94
CA VAL A 128 -12.88 3.52 -1.63
C VAL A 128 -11.52 2.92 -1.28
N GLY A 129 -10.47 3.13 -2.10
CA GLY A 129 -9.16 2.50 -1.88
C GLY A 129 -9.04 1.06 -2.38
N ALA A 130 -9.96 0.57 -3.22
CA ALA A 130 -9.94 -0.80 -3.75
C ALA A 130 -8.81 -1.09 -4.76
N GLY A 131 -8.06 -0.07 -5.18
CA GLY A 131 -7.04 -0.19 -6.22
C GLY A 131 -7.57 0.01 -7.63
N GLY A 132 -6.69 -0.09 -8.62
CA GLY A 132 -7.04 0.17 -10.02
C GLY A 132 -5.93 -0.23 -11.00
N ALA A 133 -6.30 -0.43 -12.26
CA ALA A 133 -5.33 -0.70 -13.32
C ALA A 133 -4.64 0.61 -13.75
N LEU A 134 -3.32 0.54 -14.00
CA LEU A 134 -2.53 1.62 -14.58
C LEU A 134 -2.02 1.22 -15.97
N SER A 135 -1.34 2.14 -16.64
CA SER A 135 -0.73 1.88 -17.93
C SER A 135 0.42 0.86 -17.84
N GLU A 136 0.75 0.23 -18.97
CA GLU A 136 1.93 -0.64 -19.12
C GLU A 136 1.95 -1.85 -18.17
N GLY A 137 0.78 -2.37 -17.82
CA GLY A 137 0.65 -3.55 -16.96
C GLY A 137 0.91 -3.29 -15.47
N LYS A 138 1.04 -2.03 -15.07
CA LYS A 138 1.13 -1.63 -13.65
C LYS A 138 -0.25 -1.56 -13.02
N VAL A 139 -0.30 -1.62 -11.70
CA VAL A 139 -1.53 -1.51 -10.91
C VAL A 139 -1.32 -0.59 -9.70
N ALA A 140 -2.35 0.17 -9.36
CA ALA A 140 -2.48 0.77 -8.04
C ALA A 140 -3.02 -0.30 -7.10
N PRO A 141 -2.27 -0.69 -6.04
CA PRO A 141 -2.71 -1.73 -5.12
C PRO A 141 -3.95 -1.29 -4.34
N SER A 142 -4.71 -2.28 -3.85
CA SER A 142 -5.74 -2.06 -2.84
C SER A 142 -5.09 -1.61 -1.53
N LEU A 143 -5.74 -0.67 -0.84
CA LEU A 143 -5.31 -0.14 0.45
C LEU A 143 -6.01 -0.85 1.62
N MET A 144 -6.87 -1.84 1.36
CA MET A 144 -7.73 -2.45 2.37
C MET A 144 -6.97 -3.30 3.41
N ASP A 145 -5.76 -3.75 3.08
CA ASP A 145 -4.92 -4.57 3.95
C ASP A 145 -3.62 -3.82 4.37
N SER A 146 -3.52 -2.53 4.06
CA SER A 146 -2.32 -1.73 4.34
C SER A 146 -2.35 -1.15 5.74
N THR A 147 -1.20 -1.14 6.41
CA THR A 147 -1.05 -0.53 7.74
C THR A 147 -0.97 1.00 7.64
N PRO A 148 -1.30 1.74 8.72
CA PRO A 148 -1.13 3.19 8.76
C PRO A 148 0.29 3.68 8.43
N VAL A 149 1.31 2.95 8.89
CA VAL A 149 2.73 3.24 8.58
C VAL A 149 2.98 3.10 7.09
N GLU A 150 2.57 1.99 6.48
CA GLU A 150 2.75 1.76 5.04
C GLU A 150 2.05 2.82 4.19
N ILE A 151 0.85 3.25 4.59
CA ILE A 151 0.10 4.31 3.90
C ILE A 151 0.86 5.64 3.98
N TYR A 152 1.36 6.01 5.17
CA TYR A 152 2.15 7.22 5.36
C TYR A 152 3.43 7.21 4.52
N GLU A 153 4.17 6.10 4.58
CA GLU A 153 5.42 5.94 3.86
C GLU A 153 5.21 5.93 2.34
N ALA A 154 4.15 5.29 1.85
CA ALA A 154 3.78 5.35 0.44
C ALA A 154 3.53 6.79 -0.02
N MET A 155 2.83 7.60 0.78
CA MET A 155 2.58 9.00 0.46
C MET A 155 3.88 9.82 0.38
N VAL A 156 4.77 9.67 1.37
CA VAL A 156 5.99 10.52 1.43
C VAL A 156 7.10 10.03 0.50
N THR A 157 7.10 8.77 0.10
CA THR A 157 8.16 8.18 -0.75
C THR A 157 7.76 8.07 -2.22
N GLY A 158 6.47 8.06 -2.54
CA GLY A 158 5.98 7.93 -3.91
C GLY A 158 6.48 6.65 -4.61
N PRO A 159 6.11 5.45 -4.13
CA PRO A 159 6.65 4.22 -4.65
C PRO A 159 6.25 4.00 -6.11
N GLN A 160 7.25 3.67 -6.94
CA GLN A 160 7.10 3.28 -8.34
C GLN A 160 6.41 4.37 -9.20
N SER A 161 5.12 4.21 -9.51
CA SER A 161 4.34 5.16 -10.31
C SER A 161 3.51 6.13 -9.47
N MET A 162 3.51 5.98 -8.15
CA MET A 162 2.81 6.89 -7.24
C MET A 162 3.62 8.19 -7.08
N PRO A 163 3.01 9.38 -7.23
CA PRO A 163 3.71 10.64 -7.01
C PRO A 163 4.07 10.83 -5.53
N VAL A 164 5.10 11.63 -5.27
CA VAL A 164 5.52 12.01 -3.91
C VAL A 164 4.61 13.10 -3.36
N PHE A 165 4.03 12.86 -2.18
CA PHE A 165 3.25 13.83 -1.42
C PHE A 165 4.05 14.35 -0.22
N ASN A 166 4.88 15.36 -0.48
CA ASN A 166 5.63 16.06 0.55
C ASN A 166 4.72 16.96 1.42
N ASP A 167 5.28 17.50 2.51
CA ASP A 167 4.54 18.31 3.48
C ASP A 167 4.06 19.67 2.95
N ALA A 168 4.54 20.11 1.78
CA ALA A 168 4.04 21.30 1.11
C ALA A 168 2.73 21.03 0.34
N ASN A 169 2.52 19.78 -0.10
CA ASN A 169 1.32 19.38 -0.84
C ASN A 169 0.26 18.78 0.09
N ILE A 170 0.66 17.89 0.99
CA ILE A 170 -0.21 17.27 2.00
C ILE A 170 0.55 17.33 3.33
N THR A 171 0.03 18.13 4.26
CA THR A 171 0.63 18.32 5.58
C THR A 171 0.67 17.00 6.37
N PRO A 172 1.50 16.88 7.42
CA PRO A 172 1.48 15.71 8.30
C PRO A 172 0.09 15.39 8.86
N GLN A 173 -0.68 16.41 9.25
CA GLN A 173 -2.08 16.24 9.65
C GLN A 173 -2.95 15.73 8.50
N GLY A 174 -2.82 16.28 7.29
CA GLY A 174 -3.59 15.81 6.14
C GLY A 174 -3.28 14.36 5.77
N LYS A 175 -2.04 13.91 5.96
CA LYS A 175 -1.66 12.49 5.82
C LYS A 175 -2.34 11.62 6.88
N GLN A 176 -2.37 12.08 8.13
CA GLN A 176 -3.08 11.40 9.22
C GLN A 176 -4.60 11.36 8.98
N ASP A 177 -5.19 12.42 8.42
CA ASP A 177 -6.61 12.46 8.04
C ASP A 177 -6.90 11.43 6.94
N ILE A 178 -6.04 11.33 5.90
CA ILE A 178 -6.15 10.30 4.85
C ILE A 178 -6.08 8.88 5.45
N ILE A 179 -5.17 8.65 6.40
CA ILE A 179 -5.06 7.38 7.12
C ILE A 179 -6.36 7.10 7.89
N ALA A 180 -6.91 8.09 8.61
CA ALA A 180 -8.18 7.96 9.33
C ALA A 180 -9.35 7.63 8.39
N TYR A 181 -9.36 8.19 7.18
CA TYR A 181 -10.32 7.84 6.15
C TYR A 181 -10.17 6.39 5.69
N ILE A 182 -8.95 5.95 5.37
CA ILE A 182 -8.71 4.57 4.90
C ILE A 182 -9.04 3.57 6.02
N ASP A 183 -8.65 3.84 7.26
CA ASP A 183 -9.00 3.02 8.43
C ASP A 183 -10.52 2.93 8.60
N HIS A 184 -11.24 4.04 8.45
CA HIS A 184 -12.70 4.02 8.45
C HIS A 184 -13.26 3.12 7.34
N GLN A 185 -12.71 3.17 6.13
CA GLN A 185 -13.14 2.32 5.01
C GLN A 185 -12.83 0.84 5.23
N GLN A 186 -11.69 0.51 5.82
CA GLN A 186 -11.29 -0.87 6.17
C GLN A 186 -12.22 -1.49 7.21
N ASN A 187 -12.69 -0.68 8.16
CA ASN A 187 -13.53 -1.12 9.28
C ASN A 187 -15.03 -0.91 9.08
N ALA A 188 -15.46 -0.21 8.02
CA ALA A 188 -16.85 0.08 7.76
C ALA A 188 -17.63 -1.18 7.32
N GLU A 189 -18.72 -1.49 8.01
CA GLU A 189 -19.66 -2.52 7.58
C GLU A 189 -20.44 -2.07 6.33
N SER A 190 -20.71 -3.02 5.43
CA SER A 190 -21.47 -2.76 4.22
C SER A 190 -22.95 -2.47 4.52
N VAL A 191 -23.37 -1.21 4.37
CA VAL A 191 -24.77 -0.82 4.56
C VAL A 191 -25.60 -1.25 3.35
N GLY A 192 -26.66 -2.03 3.59
CA GLY A 192 -27.65 -2.37 2.55
C GLY A 192 -27.41 -3.68 1.79
N GLY A 193 -26.52 -4.56 2.27
CA GLY A 193 -26.27 -5.87 1.68
C GLY A 193 -24.79 -6.13 1.46
N ASN A 194 -24.46 -7.07 0.58
CA ASN A 194 -23.07 -7.38 0.23
C ASN A 194 -22.47 -6.23 -0.60
N ASN A 195 -21.26 -5.78 -0.26
CA ASN A 195 -20.57 -4.70 -0.97
C ASN A 195 -20.02 -5.10 -2.36
N LEU A 196 -20.00 -6.39 -2.70
CA LEU A 196 -19.50 -6.91 -3.97
C LEU A 196 -18.10 -6.38 -4.34
N GLY A 197 -17.24 -6.19 -3.33
CA GLY A 197 -15.89 -5.63 -3.49
C GLY A 197 -15.85 -4.12 -3.67
N SER A 198 -16.97 -3.41 -3.55
CA SER A 198 -17.09 -1.95 -3.62
C SER A 198 -16.53 -1.31 -4.90
N VAL A 199 -16.41 -2.09 -5.98
CA VAL A 199 -15.87 -1.65 -7.29
C VAL A 199 -16.96 -0.98 -8.15
N GLY A 200 -18.19 -0.90 -7.62
CA GLY A 200 -19.31 -0.15 -8.21
C GLY A 200 -20.02 -0.90 -9.36
N PRO A 201 -20.51 -0.19 -10.39
CA PRO A 201 -21.59 -0.64 -11.26
C PRO A 201 -21.23 -1.84 -12.15
N VAL A 202 -19.94 -2.11 -12.37
CA VAL A 202 -19.51 -3.24 -13.21
C VAL A 202 -19.79 -4.57 -12.52
N VAL A 203 -19.40 -4.70 -11.25
CA VAL A 203 -19.61 -5.94 -10.49
C VAL A 203 -21.09 -6.09 -10.17
N GLU A 204 -21.76 -5.01 -9.77
CA GLU A 204 -23.23 -5.00 -9.57
C GLU A 204 -23.98 -5.44 -10.84
N GLY A 205 -23.61 -4.89 -12.00
CA GLY A 205 -24.20 -5.24 -13.29
C GLY A 205 -24.01 -6.71 -13.66
N LEU A 206 -22.83 -7.28 -13.38
CA LEU A 206 -22.57 -8.71 -13.60
C LEU A 206 -23.52 -9.58 -12.75
N TRP A 207 -23.71 -9.25 -11.48
CA TRP A 207 -24.61 -9.98 -10.60
C TRP A 207 -26.08 -9.80 -10.99
N ILE A 208 -26.48 -8.60 -11.44
CA ILE A 208 -27.82 -8.37 -12.00
C ILE A 208 -28.05 -9.26 -13.23
N TRP A 209 -27.06 -9.40 -14.11
CA TRP A 209 -27.18 -10.27 -15.28
C TRP A 209 -27.26 -11.75 -14.91
N ILE A 210 -26.35 -12.23 -14.06
CA ILE A 210 -26.26 -13.66 -13.73
C ILE A 210 -27.41 -14.10 -12.82
N ILE A 211 -27.65 -13.40 -11.70
CA ILE A 211 -28.68 -13.77 -10.73
C ILE A 211 -30.02 -13.17 -11.11
N GLY A 212 -30.08 -11.87 -11.41
CA GLY A 212 -31.33 -11.18 -11.68
C GLY A 212 -31.97 -11.68 -12.98
N ILE A 213 -31.36 -11.38 -14.11
CA ILE A 213 -31.88 -11.73 -15.43
C ILE A 213 -31.84 -13.25 -15.63
N GLY A 214 -30.72 -13.91 -15.30
CA GLY A 214 -30.62 -15.37 -15.37
C GLY A 214 -31.69 -16.08 -14.56
N GLY A 215 -31.96 -15.63 -13.32
CA GLY A 215 -33.04 -16.15 -12.48
C GLY A 215 -34.43 -15.95 -13.08
N LEU A 216 -34.71 -14.76 -13.63
CA LEU A 216 -35.98 -14.48 -14.31
C LEU A 216 -36.18 -15.36 -15.55
N CYS A 217 -35.13 -15.59 -16.33
CA CYS A 217 -35.17 -16.51 -17.47
C CYS A 217 -35.47 -17.95 -17.04
N LEU A 218 -34.82 -18.45 -15.98
CA LEU A 218 -35.09 -19.79 -15.43
C LEU A 218 -36.53 -19.93 -14.95
N ILE A 219 -37.05 -18.93 -14.25
CA ILE A 219 -38.45 -18.91 -13.80
C ILE A 219 -39.39 -18.92 -15.00
N ALA A 220 -39.14 -18.10 -16.02
CA ALA A 220 -39.95 -18.05 -17.23
C ALA A 220 -39.98 -19.41 -17.96
N VAL A 221 -38.83 -20.06 -18.12
CA VAL A 221 -38.74 -21.40 -18.71
C VAL A 221 -39.48 -22.43 -17.87
N TRP A 222 -39.35 -22.39 -16.55
CA TRP A 222 -40.06 -23.31 -15.64
C TRP A 222 -41.58 -23.15 -15.71
N ILE A 223 -42.08 -21.90 -15.73
CA ILE A 223 -43.51 -21.62 -15.90
C ILE A 223 -43.99 -22.11 -17.27
N GLY A 224 -43.22 -21.87 -18.33
CA GLY A 224 -43.55 -22.32 -19.68
C GLY A 224 -43.61 -23.84 -19.81
N ALA A 225 -42.63 -24.54 -19.23
CA ALA A 225 -42.54 -26.00 -19.26
C ALA A 225 -43.68 -26.70 -18.48
N LYS A 226 -44.23 -26.06 -17.43
CA LYS A 226 -45.39 -26.59 -16.69
C LYS A 226 -46.74 -26.41 -17.40
N LYS A 227 -46.81 -25.50 -18.38
CA LYS A 227 -48.04 -25.21 -19.14
C LYS A 227 -48.17 -26.01 -20.44
N SER A 228 -47.10 -26.70 -20.84
CA SER A 228 -47.08 -27.65 -21.97
C SER A 228 -47.25 -29.06 -21.46
#